data_AF-A0A7W1TSV9-F1
#
_entry.id   AF-A0A7W1TSV9-F1
#
_cell.length_a   1.000
_cell.length_b   1.000
_cell.length_c   1.000
_cell.angle_alpha   90.00
_cell.angle_beta   90.00
_cell.angle_gamma   90.00
#
_symmetry.space_group_name_H-M   'P 1'
#
loop_
_entity.id
_entity.type
_entity.pdbx_description
1 polymer ?
#
loop_
_entity_poly.entity_id
_entity_poly.type
_entity_poly.pdbx_seq_one_letter_code
_entity_poly.pdbx_strand_id
1 'polypeptide(L)'
;MAAAPYVPLTDSDFASAFPSSRKVYVEQDGVRVPMREITVGGGEAPLRVYDASGPRGHDIRAGLPALRAPWIEGRGDVEGGRIS
;
A
#
# COMPACT_ATOMS: atom_id res chain seq x y z
N MET A 1 12.46 -9.57 -29.65
CA MET A 1 11.20 -10.11 -29.11
C MET A 1 10.51 -9.00 -28.34
N ALA A 2 9.24 -8.70 -28.62
CA ALA A 2 8.49 -7.74 -27.80
C ALA A 2 8.17 -8.37 -26.43
N ALA A 3 8.37 -7.61 -25.35
CA ALA A 3 7.99 -8.05 -24.02
C ALA A 3 6.46 -8.25 -23.96
N ALA A 4 6.01 -9.30 -23.26
CA ALA A 4 4.59 -9.48 -23.01
C ALA A 4 4.02 -8.24 -22.30
N PRO A 5 2.78 -7.82 -22.61
CA PRO A 5 2.17 -6.68 -21.94
C PRO A 5 2.05 -6.95 -20.44
N TYR A 6 2.39 -5.93 -19.64
CA TYR A 6 2.21 -6.00 -18.19
C TYR A 6 0.72 -6.04 -17.84
N VAL A 7 0.32 -7.06 -17.08
CA VAL A 7 -1.01 -7.17 -16.49
C VAL A 7 -0.86 -6.93 -14.98
N PRO A 8 -1.42 -5.85 -14.43
CA PRO A 8 -1.33 -5.59 -13.00
C PRO A 8 -2.09 -6.65 -12.19
N LEU A 9 -1.58 -6.96 -11.00
CA LEU A 9 -2.31 -7.75 -10.02
C LEU A 9 -3.60 -7.02 -9.62
N THR A 10 -4.69 -7.77 -9.60
CA THR A 10 -6.01 -7.27 -9.27
C THR A 10 -6.32 -7.41 -7.77
N ASP A 11 -7.43 -6.81 -7.34
CA ASP A 11 -7.96 -7.04 -5.99
C ASP A 11 -8.33 -8.51 -5.77
N SER A 12 -8.75 -9.22 -6.83
CA SER A 12 -9.08 -10.65 -6.77
C SER A 12 -7.84 -11.51 -6.51
N ASP A 13 -6.72 -11.20 -7.16
CA ASP A 13 -5.45 -11.92 -6.93
C ASP A 13 -5.00 -11.78 -5.48
N PHE A 14 -5.18 -10.58 -4.91
CA PHE A 14 -4.88 -10.35 -3.51
C PHE A 14 -5.82 -11.10 -2.57
N ALA A 15 -7.13 -11.12 -2.86
CA ALA A 15 -8.10 -11.85 -2.05
C ALA A 15 -7.84 -13.36 -2.06
N SER A 16 -7.38 -13.90 -3.19
CA SER A 16 -6.96 -15.30 -3.33
C SER A 16 -5.69 -15.59 -2.53
N ALA A 17 -4.70 -14.70 -2.57
CA ALA A 17 -3.44 -14.85 -1.82
C ALA A 17 -3.63 -14.68 -0.30
N PHE A 18 -4.58 -13.82 0.11
CA PHE A 18 -4.85 -13.49 1.51
C PHE A 18 -6.34 -13.66 1.82
N PRO A 19 -6.84 -14.90 1.90
CA PRO A 19 -8.23 -15.15 2.27
C PRO A 19 -8.54 -14.58 3.67
N SER A 20 -9.80 -14.22 3.89
CA SER A 20 -10.30 -13.64 5.15
C SER A 20 -9.53 -12.40 5.63
N SER A 21 -8.80 -11.75 4.74
CA SER A 21 -7.99 -10.58 5.07
C SER A 21 -8.53 -9.33 4.43
N ARG A 22 -8.40 -8.19 5.12
CA ARG A 22 -8.64 -6.87 4.53
C ARG A 22 -7.57 -5.89 4.96
N LYS A 23 -7.27 -4.93 4.07
CA LYS A 23 -6.36 -3.83 4.36
C LYS A 23 -7.04 -2.86 5.32
N VAL A 24 -6.36 -2.48 6.38
CA VAL A 24 -6.78 -1.47 7.35
C VAL A 24 -5.63 -0.50 7.57
N TYR A 25 -5.92 0.64 8.20
CA TYR A 25 -4.90 1.64 8.51
C TYR A 25 -4.96 1.98 9.99
N VAL A 26 -3.79 2.10 10.61
CA VAL A 26 -3.63 2.71 11.92
C VAL A 26 -3.13 4.12 11.69
N GLU A 27 -3.78 5.10 12.30
CA GLU A 27 -3.41 6.50 12.15
C GLU A 27 -2.65 6.99 13.38
N GLN A 28 -1.48 7.57 13.17
CA GLN A 28 -0.67 8.17 14.22
C GLN A 28 0.08 9.38 13.64
N ASP A 29 -0.01 10.54 14.30
CA ASP A 29 0.68 11.77 13.89
C ASP A 29 0.45 12.17 12.42
N GLY A 30 -0.77 11.95 11.92
CA GLY A 30 -1.16 12.21 10.52
C GLY A 30 -0.63 11.16 9.52
N VAL A 31 0.05 10.11 9.99
CA VAL A 31 0.53 8.99 9.18
C VAL A 31 -0.47 7.85 9.19
N ARG A 32 -0.85 7.36 8.00
CA ARG A 32 -1.70 6.16 7.84
C ARG A 32 -0.80 4.94 7.60
N VAL A 33 -0.55 4.15 8.64
CA VAL A 33 0.29 2.96 8.58
C VAL A 33 -0.55 1.77 8.08
N PRO A 34 -0.17 1.13 6.95
CA PRO A 34 -0.92 0.00 6.41
C PRO A 34 -0.76 -1.25 7.27
N MET A 35 -1.88 -1.86 7.61
CA MET A 35 -1.98 -3.14 8.31
C MET A 35 -2.94 -4.05 7.55
N ARG A 36 -2.85 -5.35 7.82
CA ARG A 36 -3.81 -6.34 7.34
C ARG A 36 -4.51 -6.94 8.53
N GLU A 37 -5.84 -6.88 8.51
CA GLU A 37 -6.67 -7.52 9.52
C GLU A 37 -7.22 -8.84 8.97
N ILE A 38 -7.00 -9.91 9.73
CA ILE A 38 -7.37 -11.29 9.39
C ILE A 38 -8.51 -11.70 10.31
N THR A 39 -9.66 -12.00 9.74
CA THR A 39 -10.76 -12.61 10.50
C THR A 39 -10.35 -14.03 10.87
N VAL A 40 -10.35 -14.31 12.18
CA VAL A 40 -10.09 -15.64 12.74
C VAL A 40 -11.40 -16.28 13.20
N GLY A 41 -11.46 -17.61 13.20
CA GLY A 41 -12.65 -18.36 13.59
C GLY A 41 -12.90 -18.37 15.10
N GLY A 42 -14.01 -18.99 15.51
CA GLY A 42 -14.27 -19.27 16.93
C GLY A 42 -14.74 -18.08 17.77
N GLY A 43 -15.11 -16.96 17.15
CA GLY A 43 -15.54 -15.75 17.85
C GLY A 43 -14.39 -14.88 18.37
N GLU A 44 -13.15 -15.24 18.03
CA GLU A 44 -11.96 -14.49 18.40
C GLU A 44 -11.90 -13.13 17.69
N ALA A 45 -11.24 -12.17 18.34
CA ALA A 45 -11.01 -10.87 17.75
C ALA A 45 -10.09 -11.00 16.52
N PRO A 46 -10.31 -10.21 15.44
CA PRO A 46 -9.47 -10.26 14.27
C PRO A 46 -7.99 -9.96 14.57
N LEU A 47 -7.08 -10.73 13.96
CA LEU A 47 -5.64 -10.55 14.11
C LEU A 47 -5.14 -9.46 13.18
N ARG A 48 -4.42 -8.46 13.70
CA ARG A 48 -3.75 -7.44 12.90
C ARG A 48 -2.28 -7.77 12.70
N VAL A 49 -1.84 -7.74 11.45
CA VAL A 49 -0.45 -7.95 11.05
C VAL A 49 0.05 -6.80 10.18
N TYR A 50 1.37 -6.63 10.10
CA TYR A 50 2.00 -5.69 9.18
C TYR A 50 1.67 -6.04 7.72
N ASP A 51 1.47 -5.02 6.88
CA ASP A 51 1.10 -5.20 5.48
C ASP A 51 2.01 -4.43 4.51
N ALA A 52 2.94 -5.18 3.91
CA ALA A 52 3.90 -4.66 2.93
C ALA A 52 3.37 -4.63 1.48
N SER A 53 2.09 -4.91 1.23
CA SER A 53 1.60 -5.06 -0.15
C SER A 53 1.49 -3.75 -0.93
N GLY A 54 1.57 -2.60 -0.25
CA GLY A 54 1.34 -1.30 -0.86
C GLY A 54 -0.09 -1.06 -1.37
N PRO A 55 -0.34 0.10 -2.00
CA PRO A 55 -1.60 0.42 -2.66
C PRO A 55 -1.73 -0.30 -4.01
N ARG A 56 -2.97 -0.66 -4.38
CA ARG A 56 -3.30 -1.43 -5.59
C ARG A 56 -4.03 -0.55 -6.61
N GLY A 57 -4.06 -0.98 -7.87
CA GLY A 57 -4.81 -0.29 -8.93
C GLY A 57 -4.17 0.99 -9.47
N HIS A 58 -2.87 1.19 -9.24
CA HIS A 58 -2.13 2.33 -9.80
C HIS A 58 -1.48 1.99 -11.14
N ASP A 59 -1.43 2.97 -12.05
CA ASP A 59 -0.69 2.86 -13.30
C ASP A 59 0.81 2.84 -13.04
N ILE A 60 1.47 1.76 -13.47
CA ILE A 60 2.92 1.59 -13.33
C ILE A 60 3.73 2.65 -14.07
N ARG A 61 3.17 3.27 -15.12
CA ARG A 61 3.83 4.33 -15.88
C ARG A 61 3.76 5.67 -15.15
N ALA A 62 2.69 5.91 -14.39
CA ALA A 62 2.54 7.10 -13.55
C ALA A 62 3.21 6.93 -12.17
N GLY A 63 3.36 5.70 -11.69
CA GLY A 63 3.91 5.40 -10.37
C GLY A 63 2.92 5.58 -9.23
N LEU A 64 3.43 5.42 -8.01
CA LEU A 64 2.63 5.59 -6.79
C LEU A 64 2.65 7.04 -6.29
N PRO A 65 1.59 7.49 -5.59
CA PRO A 65 1.60 8.79 -4.93
C PRO A 65 2.81 8.94 -3.99
N ALA A 66 3.51 10.08 -4.11
CA ALA A 66 4.66 10.42 -3.27
C ALA A 66 4.23 10.89 -1.88
N LEU A 67 3.61 10.02 -1.08
CA LEU A 67 3.01 10.34 0.23
C LEU A 67 3.99 11.00 1.22
N ARG A 68 5.29 10.75 1.05
CA ARG A 68 6.35 11.26 1.93
C ARG A 68 6.95 12.59 1.46
N ALA A 69 6.57 13.10 0.29
CA ALA A 69 7.16 14.32 -0.27
C ALA A 69 7.08 15.52 0.70
N PRO A 70 5.93 15.83 1.34
CA PRO A 70 5.86 16.94 2.29
C PRO A 70 6.78 16.77 3.51
N TRP A 71 6.96 15.55 4.00
CA TRP A 71 7.84 15.27 5.14
C TRP A 71 9.31 15.37 4.77
N ILE A 72 9.64 15.03 3.53
CA ILE A 72 11.01 15.14 3.00
C ILE A 72 11.36 16.61 2.81
N GLU A 73 10.51 17.38 2.13
CA GLU A 73 10.69 18.82 1.92
C GLU A 73 10.73 19.58 3.26
N GLY A 74 9.87 19.20 4.21
CA GLY A 74 9.81 19.83 5.53
C GLY A 74 11.08 19.72 6.37
N ARG A 75 12.04 18.85 6.04
CA ARG A 75 13.34 18.78 6.73
C ARG A 75 14.31 19.90 6.32
N GLY A 76 14.09 20.53 5.16
CA GLY A 76 14.98 21.57 4.63
C GLY A 76 16.37 21.06 4.21
N ASP A 77 16.53 19.74 4.04
CA ASP A 77 17.78 19.07 3.67
C ASP A 77 17.85 18.67 2.19
N VAL A 78 16.86 19.07 1.38
CA VAL A 78 16.76 18.77 -0.04
C VAL A 78 16.40 20.02 -0.87
N GLU A 79 16.91 20.09 -2.09
CA GLU A 79 16.42 21.04 -3.09
C GLU A 79 15.21 20.44 -3.82
N GLY A 80 14.16 21.24 -4.04
CA GLY A 80 12.87 20.76 -4.57
C GLY A 80 12.97 20.24 -5.99
N GLY A 81 13.21 18.94 -6.16
CA GLY A 81 13.12 18.25 -7.44
C GLY A 81 11.66 17.94 -7.76
N ARG A 82 11.09 18.62 -8.77
CA ARG A 82 9.84 18.16 -9.38
C ARG A 82 10.10 16.78 -9.96
N ILE A 83 9.52 15.75 -9.35
CA ILE A 83 9.38 14.45 -10.01
C ILE A 83 8.22 14.63 -10.99
N SER A 84 8.56 15.07 -12.21
CA SER A 84 7.63 15.25 -13.33
C SER A 84 7.16 13.91 -13.88
#